data_AF-A0A1U9ZRP1-F1
#
_entry.id   AF-A0A1U9ZRP1-F1
#
_cell.length_a   1.000
_cell.length_b   1.000
_cell.length_c   1.000
_cell.angle_alpha   90.00
_cell.angle_beta   90.00
_cell.angle_gamma   90.00
#
_symmetry.space_group_name_H-M   'P 1'
#
loop_
_entity.id
_entity.type
_entity.pdbx_description
1 polymer ?
#
loop_
_entity_poly.entity_id
_entity_poly.type
_entity_poly.pdbx_seq_one_letter_code
_entity_poly.pdbx_strand_id
1 'polypeptide(L)'
;MPTFGLGPDGTRTEQGLCLSLDGRVTYEGRKTIPKTVNRELLAELRATAKELRKAVPAERFRVERALATERIWRWRDVCEHFLDHPVTGSIARDLIWEILQGPAGLPVRSEGGWELTDPAGRRIQPFPDTPVLLWHPIAHTVQEVRGWRDHLIANDLRQPFKQAFREVYLLTPAEERTRDHSRRFARHLLRYGQAKALLTERGWRDLSLGHWGWLYGSGQATATKELPGGLTAHWDFHLDEHSFDRDAGGTASICVSGDLRFTAEERTVPLAEVPPLTFSEVMRDADLAVGVTSTGLDPDGHGAYWESYGFGELSESAEMRRDALARLLPRLSIAARCTLAGRFLHVKGDLRTYKIHLGSGNILMEPNDAYLCIVPSGDGDQVFLPFEEDGGMLSIILSKAFLLAADTAITDPSITRQLR
;
A
#
# COMPACT_ATOMS: atom_id res chain seq x y z
N MET A 1 20.90 -11.40 -0.87
CA MET A 1 20.92 -9.98 -1.27
C MET A 1 22.36 -9.50 -1.18
N PRO A 2 22.93 -8.78 -2.16
CA PRO A 2 24.25 -8.16 -2.00
C PRO A 2 24.21 -7.05 -0.95
N THR A 3 25.33 -6.82 -0.26
CA THR A 3 25.45 -5.72 0.71
C THR A 3 25.69 -4.36 0.05
N PHE A 4 26.07 -4.34 -1.25
CA PHE A 4 26.47 -3.14 -1.99
C PHE A 4 27.62 -2.35 -1.34
N GLY A 5 28.41 -3.02 -0.48
CA GLY A 5 29.47 -2.40 0.30
C GLY A 5 28.97 -1.47 1.41
N LEU A 6 27.68 -1.49 1.72
CA LEU A 6 27.10 -0.71 2.83
C LEU A 6 27.51 -1.30 4.18
N GLY A 7 27.80 -0.43 5.14
CA GLY A 7 27.98 -0.76 6.54
C GLY A 7 26.65 -0.99 7.26
N PRO A 8 26.67 -1.42 8.54
CA PRO A 8 25.47 -1.72 9.33
C PRO A 8 24.50 -0.53 9.51
N ASP A 9 25.01 0.69 9.38
CA ASP A 9 24.28 1.96 9.39
C ASP A 9 23.56 2.25 8.05
N GLY A 10 23.71 1.38 7.05
CA GLY A 10 23.12 1.56 5.74
C GLY A 10 23.86 2.57 4.86
N THR A 11 25.11 2.90 5.19
CA THR A 11 25.91 3.82 4.38
C THR A 11 27.22 3.20 3.93
N ARG A 12 27.73 3.67 2.78
CA ARG A 12 29.09 3.39 2.32
C ARG A 12 29.80 4.72 2.14
N THR A 13 30.83 4.97 2.95
CA THR A 13 31.62 6.20 2.87
C THR A 13 33.04 5.92 2.40
N GLU A 14 33.47 6.62 1.35
CA GLU A 14 34.80 6.46 0.74
C GLU A 14 35.27 7.80 0.16
N GLN A 15 36.46 8.28 0.56
CA GLN A 15 37.06 9.55 0.08
C GLN A 15 36.10 10.77 0.18
N GLY A 16 35.32 10.84 1.26
CA GLY A 16 34.33 11.90 1.49
C GLY A 16 33.03 11.73 0.70
N LEU A 17 32.96 10.80 -0.26
CA LEU A 17 31.70 10.39 -0.90
C LEU A 17 30.94 9.44 0.02
N CYS A 18 29.63 9.61 0.12
CA CYS A 18 28.75 8.74 0.90
C CYS A 18 27.56 8.28 0.03
N LEU A 19 27.37 6.97 -0.05
CA LEU A 19 26.19 6.32 -0.63
C LEU A 19 25.26 5.87 0.50
N SER A 20 23.99 6.27 0.43
CA SER A 20 22.93 5.86 1.36
C SER A 20 21.99 4.81 0.76
N LEU A 21 21.23 4.12 1.60
CA LEU A 21 20.25 3.09 1.23
C LEU A 21 19.19 3.55 0.21
N ASP A 22 18.79 4.82 0.25
CA ASP A 22 17.87 5.44 -0.73
C ASP A 22 18.52 5.69 -2.10
N GLY A 23 19.77 5.25 -2.27
CA GLY A 23 20.57 5.43 -3.47
C GLY A 23 20.97 6.88 -3.71
N ARG A 24 21.02 7.74 -2.69
CA ARG A 24 21.63 9.07 -2.82
C ARG A 24 23.15 8.98 -2.66
N VAL A 25 23.85 9.77 -3.46
CA VAL A 25 25.30 9.95 -3.35
C VAL A 25 25.55 11.39 -2.94
N THR A 26 26.26 11.58 -1.83
CA THR A 26 26.62 12.89 -1.28
C THR A 26 28.14 13.00 -1.12
N TYR A 27 28.64 14.22 -0.94
CA TYR A 27 30.03 14.49 -0.59
C TYR A 27 30.07 15.31 0.70
N GLU A 28 30.64 14.77 1.77
CA GLU A 28 30.68 15.39 3.10
C GLU A 28 29.30 15.92 3.55
N GLY A 29 28.25 15.12 3.29
CA GLY A 29 26.86 15.46 3.59
C GLY A 29 26.18 16.43 2.62
N ARG A 30 26.89 16.93 1.59
CA ARG A 30 26.35 17.85 0.59
C ARG A 30 25.91 17.11 -0.67
N LYS A 31 24.79 17.53 -1.26
CA LYS A 31 24.30 17.00 -2.56
C LYS A 31 25.19 17.44 -3.73
N THR A 32 25.82 18.61 -3.61
CA THR A 32 26.72 19.14 -4.66
C THR A 32 28.09 18.50 -4.51
N ILE A 33 28.46 17.69 -5.52
CA ILE A 33 29.72 16.95 -5.53
C ILE A 33 30.78 17.78 -6.28
N PRO A 34 31.91 18.14 -5.63
CA PRO A 34 32.99 18.90 -6.27
C PRO A 34 33.63 18.17 -7.46
N LYS A 35 34.21 18.91 -8.40
CA LYS A 35 34.95 18.32 -9.54
C LYS A 35 36.26 17.64 -9.12
N THR A 36 36.75 17.90 -7.91
CA THR A 36 37.99 17.37 -7.34
C THR A 36 37.88 15.94 -6.84
N VAL A 37 36.66 15.38 -6.74
CA VAL A 37 36.47 13.99 -6.30
C VAL A 37 36.98 12.99 -7.34
N ASN A 38 37.33 11.79 -6.89
CA ASN A 38 37.70 10.71 -7.78
C ASN A 38 36.51 10.34 -8.70
N ARG A 39 36.71 10.52 -10.02
CA ARG A 39 35.67 10.31 -11.03
C ARG A 39 35.27 8.85 -11.21
N GLU A 40 36.21 7.92 -11.03
CA GLU A 40 35.95 6.48 -11.15
C GLU A 40 35.12 5.99 -9.96
N LEU A 41 35.52 6.37 -8.75
CA LEU A 41 34.77 6.08 -7.52
C LEU A 41 33.35 6.67 -7.57
N LEU A 42 33.20 7.92 -8.03
CA LEU A 42 31.89 8.54 -8.19
C LEU A 42 31.00 7.79 -9.21
N ALA A 43 31.59 7.31 -10.31
CA ALA A 43 30.86 6.54 -11.32
C ALA A 43 30.41 5.18 -10.76
N GLU A 44 31.28 4.50 -10.01
CA GLU A 44 30.97 3.25 -9.32
C GLU A 44 29.85 3.43 -8.30
N LEU A 45 29.95 4.41 -7.39
CA LEU A 45 28.89 4.67 -6.40
C LEU A 45 27.55 5.03 -7.05
N ARG A 46 27.54 5.74 -8.19
CA ARG A 46 26.31 6.01 -8.94
C ARG A 46 25.73 4.78 -9.61
N ALA A 47 26.56 3.87 -10.11
CA ALA A 47 26.11 2.59 -10.64
C ALA A 47 25.50 1.73 -9.52
N THR A 48 26.19 1.64 -8.39
CA THR A 48 25.73 0.96 -7.17
C THR A 48 24.42 1.55 -6.65
N ALA A 49 24.28 2.88 -6.64
CA ALA A 49 23.03 3.58 -6.31
C ALA A 49 21.87 3.19 -7.24
N LYS A 50 22.13 3.04 -8.54
CA LYS A 50 21.10 2.64 -9.51
C LYS A 50 20.61 1.22 -9.25
N GLU A 51 21.52 0.31 -8.90
CA GLU A 51 21.16 -1.07 -8.57
C GLU A 51 20.45 -1.16 -7.21
N LEU A 52 20.87 -0.38 -6.20
CA LEU A 52 20.17 -0.26 -4.91
C LEU A 52 18.71 0.19 -5.07
N ARG A 53 18.44 1.19 -5.91
CA ARG A 53 17.07 1.68 -6.18
C ARG A 53 16.15 0.62 -6.80
N LYS A 54 16.70 -0.41 -7.45
CA LYS A 54 15.93 -1.57 -7.92
C LYS A 54 15.85 -2.66 -6.86
N ALA A 55 16.94 -2.90 -6.16
CA ALA A 55 17.09 -3.98 -5.19
C ALA A 55 16.22 -3.78 -3.94
N VAL A 56 16.17 -2.57 -3.38
CA VAL A 56 15.43 -2.27 -2.15
C VAL A 56 13.92 -2.50 -2.33
N PRO A 57 13.24 -1.95 -3.36
CA PRO A 57 11.82 -2.24 -3.58
C PRO A 57 11.52 -3.72 -3.84
N ALA A 58 12.41 -4.40 -4.58
CA ALA A 58 12.26 -5.83 -4.85
C ALA A 58 12.42 -6.69 -3.58
N GLU A 59 13.32 -6.31 -2.66
CA GLU A 59 13.45 -6.92 -1.34
C GLU A 59 12.21 -6.71 -0.49
N ARG A 60 11.75 -5.45 -0.39
CA ARG A 60 10.55 -5.07 0.34
C ARG A 60 9.36 -5.90 -0.10
N PHE A 61 9.17 -6.04 -1.42
CA PHE A 61 8.12 -6.86 -2.00
C PHE A 61 8.28 -8.36 -1.66
N ARG A 62 9.52 -8.88 -1.65
CA ARG A 62 9.77 -10.27 -1.27
C ARG A 62 9.43 -10.55 0.19
N VAL A 63 9.77 -9.62 1.09
CA VAL A 63 9.42 -9.73 2.51
C VAL A 63 7.91 -9.61 2.72
N GLU A 64 7.22 -8.69 2.00
CA GLU A 64 5.75 -8.60 2.04
C GLU A 64 5.09 -9.89 1.56
N ARG A 65 5.59 -10.51 0.47
CA ARG A 65 5.10 -11.82 0.01
C ARG A 65 5.31 -12.91 1.04
N ALA A 66 6.41 -12.87 1.77
CA ALA A 66 6.71 -13.86 2.79
C ALA A 66 5.74 -13.79 3.99
N LEU A 67 5.25 -12.58 4.32
CA LEU A 67 4.13 -12.37 5.24
C LEU A 67 2.82 -12.97 4.69
N ALA A 68 2.51 -12.72 3.41
CA ALA A 68 1.28 -13.21 2.77
C ALA A 68 1.22 -14.74 2.62
N THR A 69 2.36 -15.44 2.67
CA THR A 69 2.45 -16.90 2.52
C THR A 69 2.88 -17.62 3.80
N GLU A 70 2.85 -16.96 4.96
CA GLU A 70 3.26 -17.53 6.25
C GLU A 70 4.62 -18.23 6.20
N ARG A 71 5.59 -17.60 5.54
CA ARG A 71 6.93 -18.19 5.44
C ARG A 71 7.54 -18.28 6.85
N ILE A 72 8.03 -19.47 7.17
CA ILE A 72 8.73 -19.74 8.44
C ILE A 72 10.24 -19.74 8.20
N TRP A 73 10.97 -19.13 9.13
CA TRP A 73 12.43 -19.15 9.21
C TRP A 73 12.88 -19.62 10.59
N ARG A 74 14.16 -19.96 10.73
CA ARG A 74 14.80 -20.08 12.04
C ARG A 74 15.29 -18.70 12.48
N TRP A 75 15.22 -18.40 13.78
CA TRP A 75 15.64 -17.10 14.31
C TRP A 75 17.07 -16.71 13.94
N ARG A 76 18.01 -17.67 13.90
CA ARG A 76 19.39 -17.42 13.45
C ARG A 76 19.46 -16.90 12.00
N ASP A 77 18.62 -17.45 11.12
CA ASP A 77 18.58 -17.07 9.71
C ASP A 77 17.97 -15.66 9.56
N VAL A 78 17.00 -15.31 10.43
CA VAL A 78 16.44 -13.96 10.52
C VAL A 78 17.50 -12.96 11.00
N CYS A 79 18.25 -13.31 12.04
CA CYS A 79 19.35 -12.47 12.52
C CYS A 79 20.39 -12.23 11.43
N GLU A 80 20.94 -13.30 10.85
CA GLU A 80 22.05 -13.23 9.90
C GLU A 80 21.67 -12.59 8.56
N HIS A 81 20.54 -13.01 7.98
CA HIS A 81 20.20 -12.64 6.60
C HIS A 81 19.27 -11.43 6.49
N PHE A 82 18.60 -11.06 7.58
CA PHE A 82 17.68 -9.92 7.61
C PHE A 82 18.17 -8.84 8.56
N LEU A 83 18.24 -9.11 9.86
CA LEU A 83 18.45 -8.06 10.86
C LEU A 83 19.86 -7.48 10.84
N ASP A 84 20.90 -8.30 10.64
CA ASP A 84 22.29 -7.86 10.58
C ASP A 84 22.69 -7.29 9.22
N HIS A 85 21.97 -7.65 8.17
CA HIS A 85 22.30 -7.26 6.81
C HIS A 85 21.91 -5.80 6.54
N PRO A 86 22.77 -4.98 5.90
CA PRO A 86 22.57 -3.52 5.80
C PRO A 86 21.36 -3.11 4.96
N VAL A 87 21.04 -3.85 3.90
CA VAL A 87 19.86 -3.59 3.05
C VAL A 87 18.58 -4.15 3.67
N THR A 88 18.48 -5.47 3.85
CA THR A 88 17.31 -6.13 4.43
C THR A 88 17.02 -5.69 5.85
N GLY A 89 18.01 -5.28 6.64
CA GLY A 89 17.83 -4.81 8.01
C GLY A 89 16.99 -3.54 8.07
N SER A 90 17.13 -2.64 7.09
CA SER A 90 16.28 -1.43 6.98
C SER A 90 14.80 -1.74 6.75
N ILE A 91 14.47 -2.96 6.33
CA ILE A 91 13.10 -3.43 6.12
C ILE A 91 12.68 -4.26 7.34
N ALA A 92 13.51 -5.20 7.76
CA ALA A 92 13.16 -6.22 8.74
C ALA A 92 13.08 -5.71 10.19
N ARG A 93 13.83 -4.66 10.54
CA ARG A 93 13.90 -4.14 11.92
C ARG A 93 12.63 -3.38 12.33
N ASP A 94 11.88 -2.85 11.37
CA ASP A 94 10.61 -2.12 11.61
C ASP A 94 9.36 -3.01 11.42
N LEU A 95 9.57 -4.32 11.25
CA LEU A 95 8.51 -5.32 11.14
C LEU A 95 8.33 -6.07 12.45
N ILE A 96 7.09 -6.44 12.72
CA ILE A 96 6.70 -7.27 13.87
C ILE A 96 6.97 -8.74 13.49
N TRP A 97 7.85 -9.38 14.25
CA TRP A 97 8.15 -10.81 14.10
C TRP A 97 7.41 -11.59 15.17
N GLU A 98 7.01 -12.82 14.85
CA GLU A 98 6.27 -13.71 15.72
C GLU A 98 6.98 -15.05 15.84
N ILE A 99 7.19 -15.51 17.09
CA ILE A 99 7.56 -16.89 17.34
C ILE A 99 6.34 -17.76 16.99
N LEU A 100 6.53 -18.81 16.21
CA LEU A 100 5.42 -19.67 15.78
C LEU A 100 4.62 -20.16 17.00
N GLN A 101 3.33 -19.82 17.06
CA GLN A 101 2.42 -20.11 18.20
C GLN A 101 2.88 -19.49 19.53
N GLY A 102 3.60 -18.37 19.46
CA GLY A 102 4.22 -17.71 20.59
C GLY A 102 4.07 -16.19 20.53
N PRO A 103 4.88 -15.46 21.32
CA PRO A 103 4.79 -14.01 21.39
C PRO A 103 5.36 -13.33 20.14
N ALA A 104 4.83 -12.15 19.86
CA ALA A 104 5.29 -11.27 18.80
C ALA A 104 6.04 -10.06 19.36
N GLY A 105 6.97 -9.51 18.57
CA GLY A 105 7.74 -8.34 18.98
C GLY A 105 8.46 -7.64 17.83
N LEU A 106 8.89 -6.40 18.09
CA LEU A 106 9.82 -5.66 17.23
C LEU A 106 11.27 -6.05 17.58
N PRO A 107 12.15 -6.23 16.59
CA PRO A 107 13.57 -6.47 16.82
C PRO A 107 14.24 -5.32 17.57
N VAL A 108 14.92 -5.63 18.67
CA VAL A 108 15.76 -4.69 19.41
C VAL A 108 17.14 -5.29 19.65
N ARG A 109 18.19 -4.46 19.53
CA ARG A 109 19.56 -4.89 19.75
C ARG A 109 19.91 -4.81 21.25
N SER A 110 20.41 -5.90 21.81
CA SER A 110 20.98 -5.98 23.16
C SER A 110 22.46 -6.39 23.13
N GLU A 111 23.14 -6.40 24.28
CA GLU A 111 24.51 -6.94 24.40
C GLU A 111 24.60 -8.42 24.00
N GLY A 112 23.54 -9.19 24.23
CA GLY A 112 23.45 -10.62 23.94
C GLY A 112 22.97 -10.98 22.52
N GLY A 113 22.66 -9.98 21.68
CA GLY A 113 22.15 -10.16 20.32
C GLY A 113 20.78 -9.53 20.09
N TRP A 114 20.03 -10.04 19.10
CA TRP A 114 18.69 -9.57 18.80
C TRP A 114 17.65 -10.18 19.76
N GLU A 115 16.78 -9.32 20.28
CA GLU A 115 15.59 -9.67 21.06
C GLU A 115 14.34 -9.18 20.35
N LEU A 116 13.18 -9.70 20.75
CA LEU A 116 11.87 -9.21 20.35
C LEU A 116 11.23 -8.47 21.53
N THR A 117 10.76 -7.24 21.33
CA THR A 117 10.02 -6.46 22.33
C THR A 117 8.57 -6.25 21.92
N ASP A 118 7.64 -6.49 22.84
CA ASP A 118 6.22 -6.21 22.62
C ASP A 118 5.85 -4.76 23.01
N PRO A 119 4.61 -4.30 22.76
CA PRO A 119 4.15 -2.96 23.14
C PRO A 119 4.18 -2.67 24.64
N ALA A 120 4.17 -3.70 25.49
CA ALA A 120 4.26 -3.58 26.94
C ALA A 120 5.72 -3.54 27.44
N GLY A 121 6.70 -3.59 26.53
CA GLY A 121 8.12 -3.59 26.84
C GLY A 121 8.66 -4.94 27.32
N ARG A 122 7.87 -6.02 27.22
CA ARG A 122 8.34 -7.37 27.53
C ARG A 122 9.27 -7.83 26.42
N ARG A 123 10.44 -8.31 26.82
CA ARG A 123 11.50 -8.76 25.90
C ARG A 123 11.71 -10.26 25.96
N ILE A 124 11.95 -10.85 24.80
CA ILE A 124 12.25 -12.27 24.65
C ILE A 124 13.39 -12.41 23.65
N GLN A 125 14.41 -13.19 24.02
CA GLN A 125 15.45 -13.62 23.10
C GLN A 125 15.12 -15.03 22.59
N PRO A 126 14.67 -15.19 21.33
CA PRO A 126 14.42 -16.52 20.78
C PRO A 126 15.72 -17.33 20.70
N PHE A 127 15.63 -18.65 20.87
CA PHE A 127 16.77 -19.54 20.63
C PHE A 127 17.11 -19.58 19.12
N PRO A 128 18.36 -19.88 18.73
CA PRO A 128 18.79 -19.86 17.32
C PRO A 128 17.91 -20.67 16.36
N ASP A 129 17.38 -21.81 16.81
CA ASP A 129 16.54 -22.71 16.01
C ASP A 129 15.04 -22.48 16.19
N THR A 130 14.63 -21.46 16.97
CA THR A 130 13.21 -21.14 17.17
C THR A 130 12.55 -20.75 15.84
N PRO A 131 11.46 -21.41 15.44
CA PRO A 131 10.72 -21.05 14.24
C PRO A 131 10.00 -19.71 14.44
N VAL A 132 10.18 -18.81 13.48
CA VAL A 132 9.59 -17.47 13.47
C VAL A 132 8.98 -17.17 12.11
N LEU A 133 7.98 -16.30 12.09
CA LEU A 133 7.35 -15.76 10.90
C LEU A 133 7.09 -14.25 11.09
N LEU A 134 6.56 -13.60 10.07
CA LEU A 134 6.07 -12.23 10.21
C LEU A 134 4.66 -12.26 10.79
N TRP A 135 4.42 -11.44 11.82
CA TRP A 135 3.11 -11.31 12.46
C TRP A 135 2.08 -10.77 11.46
N HIS A 136 0.88 -11.35 11.45
CA HIS A 136 -0.21 -10.96 10.54
C HIS A 136 -1.52 -10.71 11.30
N PRO A 137 -2.22 -9.57 11.10
CA PRO A 137 -3.36 -9.18 11.92
C PRO A 137 -4.54 -10.17 11.88
N ILE A 138 -4.68 -10.94 10.79
CA ILE A 138 -5.73 -11.97 10.66
C ILE A 138 -5.66 -13.08 11.71
N ALA A 139 -4.45 -13.38 12.22
CA ALA A 139 -4.23 -14.45 13.19
C ALA A 139 -4.47 -13.98 14.64
N HIS A 140 -4.75 -12.69 14.83
CA HIS A 140 -4.68 -12.04 16.14
C HIS A 140 -5.96 -11.30 16.50
N THR A 141 -6.13 -11.07 17.81
CA THR A 141 -7.31 -10.38 18.32
C THR A 141 -7.29 -8.91 17.95
N VAL A 142 -8.49 -8.31 17.84
CA VAL A 142 -8.64 -6.87 17.60
C VAL A 142 -7.87 -6.03 18.63
N GLN A 143 -7.81 -6.48 19.89
CA GLN A 143 -7.11 -5.75 20.95
C GLN A 143 -5.60 -5.74 20.74
N GLU A 144 -5.02 -6.87 20.34
CA GLU A 144 -3.59 -6.97 20.05
C GLU A 144 -3.22 -6.14 18.82
N VAL A 145 -4.02 -6.23 17.75
CA VAL A 145 -3.85 -5.41 16.54
C VAL A 145 -3.86 -3.91 16.89
N ARG A 146 -4.81 -3.47 17.74
CA ARG A 146 -4.88 -2.08 18.21
C ARG A 146 -3.64 -1.69 19.01
N GLY A 147 -3.19 -2.56 19.93
CA GLY A 147 -1.99 -2.32 20.73
C GLY A 147 -0.75 -2.10 19.87
N TRP A 148 -0.58 -2.89 18.81
CA TRP A 148 0.49 -2.70 17.84
C TRP A 148 0.37 -1.38 17.07
N ARG A 149 -0.82 -1.02 16.59
CA ARG A 149 -1.05 0.24 15.87
C ARG A 149 -0.76 1.46 16.74
N ASP A 150 -1.21 1.44 17.99
CA ASP A 150 -0.94 2.51 18.95
C ASP A 150 0.54 2.62 19.26
N HIS A 151 1.22 1.49 19.46
CA HIS A 151 2.65 1.46 19.71
C HIS A 151 3.47 2.04 18.54
N LEU A 152 3.17 1.64 17.30
CA LEU A 152 3.85 2.16 16.11
C LEU A 152 3.67 3.66 15.96
N ILE A 153 2.43 4.16 16.14
CA ILE A 153 2.15 5.59 16.07
C ILE A 153 2.84 6.35 17.20
N ALA A 154 2.75 5.88 18.45
CA ALA A 154 3.30 6.58 19.62
C ALA A 154 4.83 6.71 19.58
N ASN A 155 5.52 5.79 18.90
CA ASN A 155 6.98 5.77 18.77
C ASN A 155 7.45 6.27 17.39
N ASP A 156 6.56 6.84 16.57
CA ASP A 156 6.84 7.31 15.21
C ASP A 156 7.58 6.27 14.34
N LEU A 157 7.21 4.99 14.52
CA LEU A 157 7.77 3.86 13.79
C LEU A 157 7.00 3.65 12.48
N ARG A 158 7.73 3.72 11.35
CA ARG A 158 7.17 3.50 10.02
C ARG A 158 7.47 2.08 9.55
N GLN A 159 6.44 1.35 9.18
CA GLN A 159 6.60 0.03 8.59
C GLN A 159 6.87 0.14 7.07
N PRO A 160 7.74 -0.71 6.50
CA PRO A 160 8.06 -0.69 5.07
C PRO A 160 6.88 -1.09 4.17
N PHE A 161 5.85 -1.70 4.74
CA PHE A 161 4.56 -1.97 4.11
C PHE A 161 3.49 -2.10 5.19
N LYS A 162 2.21 -2.12 4.81
CA LYS A 162 1.11 -2.34 5.75
C LYS A 162 1.20 -3.74 6.36
N GLN A 163 1.67 -3.83 7.60
CA GLN A 163 1.63 -5.04 8.43
C GLN A 163 0.62 -4.89 9.57
N ALA A 164 0.83 -4.01 10.54
CA ALA A 164 -0.13 -3.74 11.61
C ALA A 164 -1.43 -3.09 11.10
N PHE A 165 -1.30 -2.27 10.07
CA PHE A 165 -2.40 -1.60 9.37
C PHE A 165 -2.86 -2.37 8.13
N ARG A 166 -2.51 -3.66 8.03
CA ARG A 166 -2.91 -4.50 6.90
C ARG A 166 -4.40 -4.78 6.94
N GLU A 167 -5.07 -4.54 5.83
CA GLU A 167 -6.48 -4.84 5.63
C GLU A 167 -6.75 -6.34 5.77
N VAL A 168 -7.84 -6.69 6.46
CA VAL A 168 -8.29 -8.07 6.65
C VAL A 168 -9.68 -8.22 6.03
N TYR A 169 -9.81 -9.13 5.07
CA TYR A 169 -11.07 -9.41 4.38
C TYR A 169 -11.62 -10.76 4.86
N LEU A 170 -12.72 -10.69 5.59
CA LEU A 170 -13.49 -11.86 5.97
C LEU A 170 -14.56 -12.15 4.94
N LEU A 171 -15.06 -13.39 4.92
CA LEU A 171 -16.21 -13.75 4.10
C LEU A 171 -17.44 -12.95 4.53
N THR A 172 -18.13 -12.43 3.53
CA THR A 172 -19.38 -11.69 3.71
C THR A 172 -20.57 -12.62 3.52
N PRO A 173 -21.76 -12.29 4.06
CA PRO A 173 -22.98 -13.03 3.77
C PRO A 173 -23.33 -13.13 2.28
N ALA A 174 -22.84 -12.19 1.46
CA ALA A 174 -23.02 -12.27 0.01
C ALA A 174 -22.19 -13.41 -0.60
N GLU A 175 -20.93 -13.55 -0.17
CA GLU A 175 -20.02 -14.62 -0.60
C GLU A 175 -20.43 -15.99 -0.05
N GLU A 176 -21.01 -16.04 1.15
CA GLU A 176 -21.61 -17.28 1.68
C GLU A 176 -22.79 -17.76 0.80
N ARG A 177 -23.56 -16.83 0.23
CA ARG A 177 -24.67 -17.17 -0.68
C ARG A 177 -24.20 -17.60 -2.06
N THR A 178 -23.24 -16.89 -2.65
CA THR A 178 -22.69 -17.26 -3.97
C THR A 178 -21.85 -18.53 -3.90
N ARG A 179 -21.25 -18.83 -2.74
CA ARG A 179 -20.44 -20.00 -2.40
C ARG A 179 -19.13 -20.14 -3.15
N ASP A 180 -19.10 -20.03 -4.46
CA ASP A 180 -17.94 -20.41 -5.29
C ASP A 180 -17.20 -19.23 -5.94
N HIS A 181 -17.73 -18.01 -5.85
CA HIS A 181 -17.08 -16.79 -6.33
C HIS A 181 -17.48 -15.56 -5.52
N SER A 182 -16.58 -14.57 -5.47
CA SER A 182 -16.84 -13.24 -4.91
C SER A 182 -17.13 -12.25 -6.03
N ARG A 183 -18.12 -11.39 -5.81
CA ARG A 183 -18.44 -10.24 -6.67
C ARG A 183 -18.06 -8.91 -6.04
N ARG A 184 -17.34 -8.92 -4.91
CA ARG A 184 -17.03 -7.71 -4.11
C ARG A 184 -16.30 -6.66 -4.95
N PHE A 185 -15.44 -7.10 -5.85
CA PHE A 185 -14.67 -6.25 -6.77
C PHE A 185 -15.06 -6.44 -8.23
N ALA A 186 -16.27 -6.94 -8.50
CA ALA A 186 -16.81 -7.01 -9.86
C ALA A 186 -17.39 -5.66 -10.29
N ARG A 187 -17.48 -5.43 -11.60
CA ARG A 187 -18.11 -4.28 -12.25
C ARG A 187 -17.40 -2.94 -12.03
N HIS A 188 -16.11 -2.95 -11.70
CA HIS A 188 -15.31 -1.74 -11.68
C HIS A 188 -14.73 -1.47 -13.06
N LEU A 189 -14.83 -0.21 -13.53
CA LEU A 189 -14.12 0.26 -14.71
C LEU A 189 -12.69 0.65 -14.31
N LEU A 190 -11.70 -0.04 -14.86
CA LEU A 190 -10.29 0.07 -14.51
C LEU A 190 -9.46 0.51 -15.70
N ARG A 191 -8.49 1.40 -15.50
CA ARG A 191 -7.45 1.73 -16.50
C ARG A 191 -6.61 0.48 -16.78
N TYR A 192 -6.84 -0.18 -17.92
CA TYR A 192 -6.34 -1.52 -18.21
C TYR A 192 -4.82 -1.64 -18.11
N GLY A 193 -4.08 -0.70 -18.72
CA GLY A 193 -2.61 -0.73 -18.68
C GLY A 193 -2.05 -0.66 -17.26
N GLN A 194 -2.65 0.17 -16.39
CA GLN A 194 -2.25 0.28 -14.98
C GLN A 194 -2.64 -0.96 -14.18
N ALA A 195 -3.87 -1.47 -14.37
CA ALA A 195 -4.35 -2.69 -13.72
C ALA A 195 -3.47 -3.90 -14.05
N LYS A 196 -3.12 -4.06 -15.34
CA LYS A 196 -2.24 -5.13 -15.81
C LYS A 196 -0.84 -5.04 -15.19
N ALA A 197 -0.23 -3.85 -15.17
CA ALA A 197 1.09 -3.67 -14.58
C ALA A 197 1.08 -4.00 -13.07
N LEU A 198 0.13 -3.44 -12.33
CA LEU A 198 0.00 -3.66 -10.88
C LEU A 198 -0.25 -5.13 -10.54
N LEU A 199 -1.17 -5.80 -11.24
CA LEU A 199 -1.48 -7.21 -10.99
C LEU A 199 -0.29 -8.10 -11.34
N THR A 200 0.42 -7.81 -12.44
CA THR A 200 1.65 -8.53 -12.84
C THR A 200 2.73 -8.44 -11.76
N GLU A 201 2.97 -7.24 -11.23
CA GLU A 201 3.92 -7.03 -10.14
C GLU A 201 3.57 -7.86 -8.89
N ARG A 202 2.27 -8.12 -8.66
CA ARG A 202 1.75 -8.90 -7.53
C ARG A 202 1.64 -10.40 -7.80
N GLY A 203 2.18 -10.86 -8.94
CA GLY A 203 2.27 -12.27 -9.30
C GLY A 203 1.04 -12.83 -10.01
N TRP A 204 0.09 -11.98 -10.41
CA TRP A 204 -0.98 -12.38 -11.32
C TRP A 204 -0.45 -12.49 -12.75
N ARG A 205 -1.00 -13.43 -13.51
CA ARG A 205 -0.65 -13.72 -14.90
C ARG A 205 -1.88 -13.71 -15.78
N ASP A 206 -1.67 -13.80 -17.09
CA ASP A 206 -2.71 -14.05 -18.10
C ASP A 206 -3.79 -12.96 -18.28
N LEU A 207 -3.60 -11.78 -17.69
CA LEU A 207 -4.43 -10.60 -17.99
C LEU A 207 -4.04 -10.00 -19.34
N SER A 208 -4.72 -10.46 -20.41
CA SER A 208 -4.51 -9.99 -21.77
C SER A 208 -5.85 -9.75 -22.48
N LEU A 209 -6.25 -8.48 -22.55
CA LEU A 209 -7.41 -7.99 -23.27
C LEU A 209 -7.00 -7.20 -24.52
N GLY A 210 -7.86 -7.22 -25.53
CA GLY A 210 -7.67 -6.41 -26.73
C GLY A 210 -8.84 -6.45 -27.71
N HIS A 211 -8.78 -5.57 -28.70
CA HIS A 211 -9.78 -5.47 -29.78
C HIS A 211 -9.52 -6.45 -30.94
N TRP A 212 -8.38 -7.14 -30.94
CA TRP A 212 -8.01 -8.09 -32.01
C TRP A 212 -8.80 -9.39 -31.88
N GLY A 213 -9.48 -9.86 -32.92
CA GLY A 213 -10.14 -11.17 -32.86
C GLY A 213 -11.21 -11.26 -31.77
N TRP A 214 -12.02 -10.21 -31.59
CA TRP A 214 -13.15 -10.15 -30.64
C TRP A 214 -14.05 -11.40 -30.70
N LEU A 215 -14.33 -11.88 -31.92
CA LEU A 215 -15.09 -13.12 -32.16
C LEU A 215 -14.43 -14.40 -31.58
N TYR A 216 -13.16 -14.31 -31.21
CA TYR A 216 -12.34 -15.38 -30.63
C TYR A 216 -12.03 -15.15 -29.14
N GLY A 217 -12.71 -14.20 -28.48
CA GLY A 217 -12.68 -14.05 -27.02
C GLY A 217 -11.61 -13.12 -26.46
N SER A 218 -10.87 -12.37 -27.28
CA SER A 218 -9.88 -11.38 -26.82
C SER A 218 -10.45 -10.21 -26.00
N GLY A 219 -11.77 -10.02 -26.08
CA GLY A 219 -12.52 -9.10 -25.22
C GLY A 219 -12.72 -9.60 -23.79
N GLN A 220 -12.26 -10.80 -23.47
CA GLN A 220 -12.37 -11.43 -22.14
C GLN A 220 -11.02 -12.02 -21.74
N ALA A 221 -10.70 -11.96 -20.45
CA ALA A 221 -9.50 -12.55 -19.90
C ALA A 221 -9.74 -12.99 -18.45
N THR A 222 -9.05 -14.05 -18.03
CA THR A 222 -9.00 -14.44 -16.62
C THR A 222 -7.57 -14.29 -16.13
N ALA A 223 -7.35 -13.36 -15.21
CA ALA A 223 -6.07 -13.24 -14.53
C ALA A 223 -5.94 -14.39 -13.52
N THR A 224 -4.77 -15.04 -13.45
CA THR A 224 -4.52 -16.18 -12.56
C THR A 224 -3.39 -15.90 -11.59
N LYS A 225 -3.46 -16.45 -10.37
CA LYS A 225 -2.38 -16.36 -9.37
C LYS A 225 -2.26 -17.66 -8.60
N GLU A 226 -1.04 -18.22 -8.58
CA GLU A 226 -0.74 -19.40 -7.76
C GLU A 226 -0.58 -19.02 -6.30
N LEU A 227 -1.11 -19.86 -5.42
CA LEU A 227 -1.19 -19.63 -3.98
C LEU A 227 -0.67 -20.88 -3.25
N PRO A 228 -0.30 -20.73 -1.96
CA PRO A 228 0.06 -21.87 -1.13
C PRO A 228 -1.04 -22.94 -1.09
N GLY A 229 -0.64 -24.20 -0.90
CA GLY A 229 -1.59 -25.32 -0.80
C GLY A 229 -2.16 -25.81 -2.14
N GLY A 230 -1.54 -25.45 -3.27
CA GLY A 230 -2.01 -25.88 -4.60
C GLY A 230 -3.27 -25.15 -5.08
N LEU A 231 -3.59 -24.02 -4.44
CA LEU A 231 -4.70 -23.16 -4.82
C LEU A 231 -4.29 -22.20 -5.95
N THR A 232 -5.23 -21.90 -6.82
CA THR A 232 -5.09 -20.86 -7.85
C THR A 232 -6.29 -19.91 -7.73
N ALA A 233 -6.03 -18.61 -7.58
CA ALA A 233 -7.06 -17.59 -7.71
C ALA A 233 -7.23 -17.21 -9.17
N HIS A 234 -8.48 -16.96 -9.57
CA HIS A 234 -8.89 -16.54 -10.89
C HIS A 234 -9.74 -15.28 -10.76
N TRP A 235 -9.45 -14.26 -11.56
CA TRP A 235 -10.24 -13.04 -11.59
C TRP A 235 -10.56 -12.67 -13.04
N ASP A 236 -11.86 -12.62 -13.34
CA ASP A 236 -12.31 -12.35 -14.70
C ASP A 236 -12.28 -10.86 -15.02
N PHE A 237 -12.04 -10.54 -16.30
CA PHE A 237 -12.08 -9.20 -16.85
C PHE A 237 -12.67 -9.24 -18.26
N HIS A 238 -13.30 -8.15 -18.67
CA HIS A 238 -13.79 -7.99 -20.03
C HIS A 238 -13.72 -6.53 -20.50
N LEU A 239 -13.85 -6.31 -21.80
CA LEU A 239 -14.04 -4.98 -22.36
C LEU A 239 -15.55 -4.66 -22.45
N ASP A 240 -15.92 -3.41 -22.13
CA ASP A 240 -17.30 -2.95 -22.23
C ASP A 240 -17.73 -2.72 -23.69
N GLU A 241 -19.03 -2.55 -23.93
CA GLU A 241 -19.59 -2.38 -25.28
C GLU A 241 -19.14 -1.09 -25.98
N HIS A 242 -18.64 -0.11 -25.22
CA HIS A 242 -18.15 1.18 -25.74
C HIS A 242 -16.64 1.19 -25.96
N SER A 243 -15.94 0.10 -25.63
CA SER A 243 -14.48 0.04 -25.61
C SER A 243 -13.86 0.21 -27.00
N PHE A 244 -14.46 -0.36 -28.04
CA PHE A 244 -13.94 -0.26 -29.41
C PHE A 244 -13.94 1.19 -29.91
N ASP A 245 -15.05 1.91 -29.73
CA ASP A 245 -15.19 3.31 -30.12
C ASP A 245 -14.28 4.22 -29.28
N ARG A 246 -14.22 3.98 -27.97
CA ARG A 246 -13.35 4.71 -27.04
C ARG A 246 -11.88 4.64 -27.45
N ASP A 247 -11.44 3.46 -27.90
CA ASP A 247 -10.03 3.20 -28.22
C ASP A 247 -9.71 3.35 -29.71
N ALA A 248 -10.70 3.70 -30.53
CA ALA A 248 -10.61 3.69 -31.99
C ALA A 248 -10.02 2.37 -32.56
N GLY A 249 -10.39 1.23 -31.94
CA GLY A 249 -9.87 -0.10 -32.28
C GLY A 249 -8.39 -0.35 -31.92
N GLY A 250 -7.76 0.54 -31.15
CA GLY A 250 -6.35 0.48 -30.76
C GLY A 250 -6.05 -0.46 -29.59
N THR A 251 -5.20 -0.01 -28.67
CA THR A 251 -4.96 -0.76 -27.42
C THR A 251 -6.08 -0.48 -26.42
N ALA A 252 -6.57 -1.53 -25.76
CA ALA A 252 -7.60 -1.39 -24.73
C ALA A 252 -7.20 -0.34 -23.68
N SER A 253 -8.00 0.71 -23.49
CA SER A 253 -7.70 1.72 -22.46
C SER A 253 -8.28 1.35 -21.09
N ILE A 254 -9.48 0.76 -21.10
CA ILE A 254 -10.26 0.43 -19.90
C ILE A 254 -10.76 -1.01 -20.00
N CYS A 255 -10.76 -1.71 -18.87
CA CYS A 255 -11.42 -3.00 -18.70
C CYS A 255 -12.43 -2.94 -17.55
N VAL A 256 -13.34 -3.92 -17.53
CA VAL A 256 -14.32 -4.13 -16.48
C VAL A 256 -13.93 -5.38 -15.71
N SER A 257 -13.81 -5.26 -14.39
CA SER A 257 -13.56 -6.41 -13.51
C SER A 257 -14.80 -7.29 -13.37
N GLY A 258 -14.59 -8.59 -13.20
CA GLY A 258 -15.63 -9.61 -13.07
C GLY A 258 -15.50 -10.37 -11.75
N ASP A 259 -16.01 -11.61 -11.77
CA ASP A 259 -16.08 -12.48 -10.61
C ASP A 259 -14.68 -13.03 -10.25
N LEU A 260 -14.43 -13.21 -8.96
CA LEU A 260 -13.19 -13.79 -8.42
C LEU A 260 -13.49 -15.17 -7.82
N ARG A 261 -12.76 -16.20 -8.24
CA ARG A 261 -12.95 -17.58 -7.80
C ARG A 261 -11.63 -18.27 -7.48
N PHE A 262 -11.71 -19.42 -6.83
CA PHE A 262 -10.55 -20.24 -6.46
C PHE A 262 -10.70 -21.66 -7.03
N THR A 263 -9.59 -22.26 -7.41
CA THR A 263 -9.53 -23.67 -7.81
C THR A 263 -8.39 -24.41 -7.11
N ALA A 264 -8.57 -25.71 -6.90
CA ALA A 264 -7.51 -26.65 -6.54
C ALA A 264 -7.58 -27.84 -7.51
N GLU A 265 -6.45 -28.21 -8.13
CA GLU A 265 -6.42 -29.28 -9.14
C GLU A 265 -7.52 -29.09 -10.22
N GLU A 266 -7.65 -27.87 -10.74
CA GLU A 266 -8.65 -27.44 -11.74
C GLU A 266 -10.12 -27.52 -11.29
N ARG A 267 -10.40 -27.88 -10.04
CA ARG A 267 -11.76 -27.92 -9.48
C ARG A 267 -12.05 -26.68 -8.68
N THR A 268 -13.24 -26.09 -8.88
CA THR A 268 -13.69 -24.93 -8.11
C THR A 268 -13.77 -25.25 -6.61
N VAL A 269 -13.18 -24.37 -5.80
CA VAL A 269 -13.17 -24.47 -4.34
C VAL A 269 -14.20 -23.49 -3.77
N PRO A 270 -15.13 -23.94 -2.90
CA PRO A 270 -16.01 -23.04 -2.18
C PRO A 270 -15.21 -22.01 -1.38
N LEU A 271 -15.64 -20.75 -1.39
CA LEU A 271 -14.96 -19.66 -0.69
C LEU A 271 -14.79 -19.94 0.82
N ALA A 272 -15.73 -20.67 1.42
CA ALA A 272 -15.66 -21.08 2.83
C ALA A 272 -14.55 -22.10 3.13
N GLU A 273 -14.03 -22.79 2.12
CA GLU A 273 -12.93 -23.76 2.24
C GLU A 273 -11.56 -23.14 1.93
N VAL A 274 -11.54 -21.91 1.39
CA VAL A 274 -10.30 -21.18 1.15
C VAL A 274 -9.71 -20.72 2.50
N PRO A 275 -8.41 -20.94 2.78
CA PRO A 275 -7.79 -20.45 4.00
C PRO A 275 -8.01 -18.94 4.18
N PRO A 276 -8.43 -18.46 5.37
CA PRO A 276 -8.78 -17.06 5.58
C PRO A 276 -7.70 -16.07 5.17
N LEU A 277 -6.42 -16.39 5.45
CA LEU A 277 -5.29 -15.56 5.04
C LEU A 277 -5.21 -15.48 3.51
N THR A 278 -5.24 -16.62 2.83
CA THR A 278 -5.20 -16.69 1.36
C THR A 278 -6.33 -15.88 0.72
N PHE A 279 -7.56 -16.03 1.23
CA PHE A 279 -8.69 -15.24 0.77
C PHE A 279 -8.44 -13.74 1.00
N SER A 280 -8.04 -13.35 2.22
CA SER A 280 -7.79 -11.96 2.58
C SER A 280 -6.71 -11.31 1.71
N GLU A 281 -5.62 -12.02 1.42
CA GLU A 281 -4.52 -11.51 0.60
C GLU A 281 -4.91 -11.34 -0.87
N VAL A 282 -5.73 -12.24 -1.41
CA VAL A 282 -6.27 -12.13 -2.77
C VAL A 282 -7.26 -10.98 -2.88
N MET A 283 -8.14 -10.81 -1.88
CA MET A 283 -9.07 -9.69 -1.84
C MET A 283 -8.35 -8.35 -1.67
N ARG A 284 -7.22 -8.34 -0.92
CA ARG A 284 -6.35 -7.17 -0.79
C ARG A 284 -5.70 -6.77 -2.11
N ASP A 285 -5.27 -7.73 -2.93
CA ASP A 285 -4.79 -7.45 -4.28
C ASP A 285 -5.88 -6.80 -5.14
N ALA A 286 -7.11 -7.31 -5.05
CA ALA A 286 -8.25 -6.80 -5.78
C ALA A 286 -8.65 -5.38 -5.34
N ASP A 287 -8.73 -5.10 -4.03
CA ASP A 287 -9.00 -3.76 -3.51
C ASP A 287 -7.90 -2.77 -3.93
N LEU A 288 -6.62 -3.17 -3.88
CA LEU A 288 -5.54 -2.32 -4.35
C LEU A 288 -5.66 -2.00 -5.86
N ALA A 289 -5.97 -3.01 -6.68
CA ALA A 289 -6.16 -2.82 -8.11
C ALA A 289 -7.32 -1.88 -8.40
N VAL A 290 -8.48 -2.08 -7.78
CA VAL A 290 -9.64 -1.19 -7.91
C VAL A 290 -9.31 0.21 -7.39
N GLY A 291 -8.76 0.30 -6.18
CA GLY A 291 -8.44 1.55 -5.47
C GLY A 291 -7.33 2.40 -6.11
N VAL A 292 -6.54 1.85 -7.03
CA VAL A 292 -5.51 2.61 -7.77
C VAL A 292 -5.92 2.87 -9.22
N THR A 293 -6.65 1.94 -9.83
CA THR A 293 -6.85 1.94 -11.29
C THR A 293 -8.28 2.29 -11.71
N SER A 294 -9.21 2.38 -10.77
CA SER A 294 -10.60 2.78 -11.05
C SER A 294 -10.66 4.13 -11.76
N THR A 295 -11.49 4.22 -12.80
CA THR A 295 -11.84 5.48 -13.46
C THR A 295 -12.67 6.38 -12.54
N GLY A 296 -13.26 5.85 -11.47
CA GLY A 296 -13.95 6.63 -10.44
C GLY A 296 -13.04 7.54 -9.61
N LEU A 297 -11.72 7.43 -9.78
CA LEU A 297 -10.71 8.32 -9.17
C LEU A 297 -10.28 9.46 -10.11
N ASP A 298 -10.78 9.49 -11.34
CA ASP A 298 -10.44 10.53 -12.30
C ASP A 298 -10.96 11.90 -11.81
N PRO A 299 -10.10 12.91 -11.60
CA PRO A 299 -10.55 14.24 -11.18
C PRO A 299 -11.52 14.90 -12.15
N ASP A 300 -11.42 14.57 -13.44
CA ASP A 300 -12.28 15.07 -14.52
C ASP A 300 -13.41 14.08 -14.87
N GLY A 301 -13.53 13.00 -14.09
CA GLY A 301 -14.54 11.97 -14.27
C GLY A 301 -15.97 12.48 -14.09
N HIS A 302 -16.91 11.83 -14.77
CA HIS A 302 -18.31 12.20 -14.79
C HIS A 302 -19.20 10.95 -14.99
N GLY A 303 -20.47 11.06 -14.58
CA GLY A 303 -21.48 10.01 -14.74
C GLY A 303 -21.66 9.11 -13.52
N ALA A 304 -22.64 8.21 -13.61
CA ALA A 304 -23.17 7.47 -12.46
C ALA A 304 -22.13 6.60 -11.74
N TYR A 305 -21.20 5.96 -12.46
CA TYR A 305 -20.14 5.16 -11.84
C TYR A 305 -19.14 6.02 -11.06
N TRP A 306 -18.76 7.18 -11.60
CA TRP A 306 -17.86 8.10 -10.92
C TRP A 306 -18.50 8.67 -9.65
N GLU A 307 -19.77 9.08 -9.72
CA GLU A 307 -20.52 9.58 -8.55
C GLU A 307 -20.66 8.51 -7.47
N SER A 308 -21.04 7.28 -7.85
CA SER A 308 -21.23 6.19 -6.90
C SER A 308 -19.91 5.75 -6.25
N TYR A 309 -18.81 5.70 -7.00
CA TYR A 309 -17.50 5.36 -6.48
C TYR A 309 -16.91 6.49 -5.64
N GLY A 310 -17.03 7.73 -6.12
CA GLY A 310 -16.43 8.92 -5.53
C GLY A 310 -16.97 9.27 -4.15
N PHE A 311 -18.22 8.92 -3.83
CA PHE A 311 -18.89 9.27 -2.57
C PHE A 311 -19.67 8.10 -1.93
N GLY A 312 -19.41 6.87 -2.37
CA GLY A 312 -20.08 5.65 -1.91
C GLY A 312 -19.64 5.16 -0.53
N GLU A 313 -19.95 3.91 -0.20
CA GLU A 313 -19.47 3.29 1.04
C GLU A 313 -17.95 3.08 1.02
N LEU A 314 -17.34 3.05 2.21
CA LEU A 314 -15.91 2.84 2.34
C LEU A 314 -15.53 1.39 2.04
N SER A 315 -14.48 1.19 1.23
CA SER A 315 -13.80 -0.10 1.13
C SER A 315 -13.02 -0.39 2.41
N GLU A 316 -12.57 -1.63 2.60
CA GLU A 316 -11.77 -2.04 3.75
C GLU A 316 -10.45 -1.25 3.84
N SER A 317 -9.81 -0.94 2.72
CA SER A 317 -8.66 -0.02 2.69
C SER A 317 -9.02 1.39 3.19
N ALA A 318 -10.21 1.88 2.86
CA ALA A 318 -10.67 3.19 3.30
C ALA A 318 -11.09 3.22 4.78
N GLU A 319 -11.62 2.11 5.32
CA GLU A 319 -11.85 1.95 6.77
C GLU A 319 -10.54 1.85 7.55
N MET A 320 -9.54 1.11 7.05
CA MET A 320 -8.20 1.11 7.67
C MET A 320 -7.57 2.50 7.67
N ARG A 321 -7.76 3.25 6.58
CA ARG A 321 -7.34 4.65 6.50
C ARG A 321 -8.06 5.53 7.51
N ARG A 322 -9.36 5.33 7.71
CA ARG A 322 -10.16 6.03 8.73
C ARG A 322 -9.65 5.75 10.14
N ASP A 323 -9.35 4.49 10.48
CA ASP A 323 -8.77 4.13 11.80
C ASP A 323 -7.38 4.77 12.01
N ALA A 324 -6.51 4.72 10.99
CA ALA A 324 -5.21 5.40 11.06
C ALA A 324 -5.37 6.91 11.25
N LEU A 325 -6.27 7.54 10.48
CA LEU A 325 -6.55 8.97 10.57
C LEU A 325 -7.12 9.35 11.94
N ALA A 326 -8.01 8.55 12.53
CA ALA A 326 -8.55 8.79 13.86
C ALA A 326 -7.46 8.84 14.96
N ARG A 327 -6.39 8.05 14.81
CA ARG A 327 -5.24 8.04 15.73
C ARG A 327 -4.26 9.19 15.47
N LEU A 328 -4.12 9.61 14.22
CA LEU A 328 -3.21 10.70 13.83
C LEU A 328 -3.80 12.09 14.13
N LEU A 329 -5.08 12.30 13.83
CA LEU A 329 -5.76 13.61 13.89
C LEU A 329 -5.52 14.39 15.19
N PRO A 330 -5.60 13.80 16.40
CA PRO A 330 -5.39 14.53 17.65
C PRO A 330 -3.99 15.13 17.80
N ARG A 331 -3.00 14.61 17.06
CA ARG A 331 -1.60 15.05 17.09
C ARG A 331 -1.30 16.13 16.03
N LEU A 332 -2.26 16.45 15.15
CA LEU A 332 -2.08 17.42 14.08
C LEU A 332 -2.44 18.83 14.55
N SER A 333 -1.77 19.85 14.00
CA SER A 333 -2.06 21.25 14.32
C SER A 333 -3.47 21.69 13.91
N ILE A 334 -4.10 20.98 12.96
CA ILE A 334 -5.47 21.23 12.48
C ILE A 334 -6.55 20.46 13.26
N ALA A 335 -6.20 19.74 14.33
CA ALA A 335 -7.12 18.87 15.07
C ALA A 335 -8.46 19.55 15.44
N ALA A 336 -8.40 20.78 15.94
CA ALA A 336 -9.59 21.54 16.35
C ALA A 336 -10.51 21.97 15.18
N ARG A 337 -10.00 21.90 13.94
CA ARG A 337 -10.74 22.19 12.70
C ARG A 337 -11.27 20.92 12.03
N CYS A 338 -10.98 19.73 12.55
CA CYS A 338 -11.30 18.46 11.91
C CYS A 338 -12.30 17.62 12.72
N THR A 339 -13.20 16.93 12.04
CA THR A 339 -14.10 15.94 12.66
C THR A 339 -14.31 14.77 11.72
N LEU A 340 -14.13 13.54 12.22
CA LEU A 340 -14.44 12.33 11.46
C LEU A 340 -15.91 11.95 11.65
N ALA A 341 -16.68 11.90 10.56
CA ALA A 341 -18.09 11.54 10.59
C ALA A 341 -18.44 10.61 9.41
N GLY A 342 -18.84 9.37 9.74
CA GLY A 342 -19.12 8.33 8.75
C GLY A 342 -17.93 8.14 7.79
N ARG A 343 -18.21 8.32 6.49
CA ARG A 343 -17.25 8.17 5.38
C ARG A 343 -16.45 9.43 5.02
N PHE A 344 -16.60 10.50 5.79
CA PHE A 344 -15.97 11.79 5.50
C PHE A 344 -15.08 12.28 6.65
N LEU A 345 -13.99 12.96 6.29
CA LEU A 345 -13.31 13.91 7.14
C LEU A 345 -13.91 15.30 6.90
N HIS A 346 -14.56 15.86 7.91
CA HIS A 346 -15.03 17.24 7.89
C HIS A 346 -13.88 18.16 8.31
N VAL A 347 -13.67 19.23 7.54
CA VAL A 347 -12.63 20.24 7.77
C VAL A 347 -13.28 21.60 7.75
N LYS A 348 -13.18 22.34 8.86
CA LYS A 348 -13.68 23.70 8.99
C LYS A 348 -12.58 24.69 8.60
N GLY A 349 -12.72 25.30 7.43
CA GLY A 349 -11.92 26.47 7.03
C GLY A 349 -12.52 27.78 7.55
N ASP A 350 -11.92 28.90 7.16
CA ASP A 350 -12.40 30.23 7.51
C ASP A 350 -13.42 30.76 6.46
N LEU A 351 -13.43 30.22 5.24
CA LEU A 351 -14.40 30.52 4.18
C LEU A 351 -15.57 29.52 4.16
N ARG A 352 -15.29 28.21 4.21
CA ARG A 352 -16.31 27.15 4.14
C ARG A 352 -15.99 25.94 5.02
N THR A 353 -16.98 25.05 5.17
CA THR A 353 -16.76 23.70 5.69
C THR A 353 -16.66 22.71 4.51
N TYR A 354 -15.71 21.80 4.60
CA TYR A 354 -15.38 20.84 3.56
C TYR A 354 -15.56 19.41 4.05
N LYS A 355 -16.05 18.51 3.20
CA LYS A 355 -16.15 17.07 3.45
C LYS A 355 -15.24 16.33 2.49
N ILE A 356 -14.19 15.71 2.99
CA ILE A 356 -13.24 14.91 2.21
C ILE A 356 -13.63 13.44 2.33
N HIS A 357 -14.00 12.80 1.22
CA HIS A 357 -14.36 11.38 1.21
C HIS A 357 -13.14 10.51 1.49
N LEU A 358 -13.25 9.60 2.46
CA LEU A 358 -12.10 8.83 2.93
C LEU A 358 -11.65 7.75 1.95
N GLY A 359 -12.49 7.34 0.99
CA GLY A 359 -12.15 6.37 -0.05
C GLY A 359 -11.44 6.98 -1.26
N SER A 360 -12.01 8.05 -1.80
CA SER A 360 -11.61 8.69 -3.08
C SER A 360 -10.78 9.95 -2.91
N GLY A 361 -10.82 10.59 -1.73
CA GLY A 361 -10.24 11.92 -1.51
C GLY A 361 -11.03 13.06 -2.15
N ASN A 362 -12.21 12.81 -2.74
CA ASN A 362 -13.06 13.84 -3.33
C ASN A 362 -13.61 14.78 -2.26
N ILE A 363 -13.79 16.06 -2.61
CA ILE A 363 -14.18 17.10 -1.65
C ILE A 363 -15.56 17.64 -2.03
N LEU A 364 -16.43 17.77 -1.03
CA LEU A 364 -17.69 18.50 -1.12
C LEU A 364 -17.63 19.74 -0.21
N MET A 365 -18.19 20.86 -0.66
CA MET A 365 -18.30 22.10 0.11
C MET A 365 -19.71 22.26 0.66
N GLU A 366 -19.83 22.45 1.96
CA GLU A 366 -21.10 22.79 2.59
C GLU A 366 -21.48 24.26 2.30
N PRO A 367 -22.79 24.61 2.29
CA PRO A 367 -23.94 23.75 2.62
C PRO A 367 -24.57 23.02 1.41
N ASN A 368 -24.16 23.33 0.18
CA ASN A 368 -24.80 22.82 -1.04
C ASN A 368 -24.17 21.54 -1.61
N ASP A 369 -23.17 20.97 -0.92
CA ASP A 369 -22.36 19.84 -1.38
C ASP A 369 -21.78 20.06 -2.78
N ALA A 370 -21.36 21.30 -3.06
CA ALA A 370 -20.65 21.60 -4.30
C ALA A 370 -19.30 20.89 -4.34
N TYR A 371 -19.04 20.15 -5.42
CA TYR A 371 -17.76 19.48 -5.61
C TYR A 371 -16.61 20.49 -5.75
N LEU A 372 -15.49 20.21 -5.09
CA LEU A 372 -14.25 20.97 -5.18
C LEU A 372 -13.14 20.07 -5.71
N CYS A 373 -12.66 20.37 -6.93
CA CYS A 373 -11.55 19.65 -7.53
C CYS A 373 -10.22 20.28 -7.11
N ILE A 374 -9.38 19.49 -6.41
CA ILE A 374 -8.00 19.85 -6.06
C ILE A 374 -7.09 18.75 -6.57
N VAL A 375 -6.25 19.11 -7.54
CA VAL A 375 -5.22 18.23 -8.09
C VAL A 375 -3.93 18.43 -7.27
N PRO A 376 -3.39 17.38 -6.62
CA PRO A 376 -2.17 17.51 -5.84
C PRO A 376 -1.00 18.02 -6.69
N SER A 377 -0.34 19.10 -6.24
CA SER A 377 0.97 19.52 -6.73
C SER A 377 2.01 18.93 -5.78
N GLY A 378 2.98 18.18 -6.29
CA GLY A 378 3.82 17.25 -5.52
C GLY A 378 4.83 17.81 -4.50
N ASP A 379 4.66 19.02 -3.96
CA ASP A 379 5.70 19.75 -3.21
C ASP A 379 5.26 20.27 -1.81
N GLY A 380 4.38 19.54 -1.10
CA GLY A 380 3.95 19.89 0.27
C GLY A 380 4.73 19.19 1.40
N ASP A 381 4.83 19.84 2.56
CA ASP A 381 5.39 19.26 3.80
C ASP A 381 4.72 17.92 4.14
N GLN A 382 5.52 16.88 4.29
CA GLN A 382 5.02 15.52 4.49
C GLN A 382 4.72 15.25 5.96
N VAL A 383 3.45 15.01 6.28
CA VAL A 383 3.02 14.46 7.57
C VAL A 383 3.59 13.04 7.70
N PHE A 384 4.06 12.67 8.90
CA PHE A 384 4.47 11.29 9.16
C PHE A 384 3.30 10.31 8.91
N LEU A 385 3.52 9.34 8.02
CA LEU A 385 2.61 8.23 7.78
C LEU A 385 3.25 6.91 8.23
N PRO A 386 2.47 6.03 8.90
CA PRO A 386 3.01 4.78 9.45
C PRO A 386 3.40 3.73 8.40
N PHE A 387 3.07 3.93 7.11
CA PHE A 387 3.36 2.95 6.04
C PHE A 387 3.37 3.50 4.60
N GLU A 388 3.19 4.81 4.38
CA GLU A 388 3.20 5.41 3.02
C GLU A 388 4.38 6.39 2.91
N GLU A 389 5.36 6.12 2.05
CA GLU A 389 6.48 7.03 1.76
C GLU A 389 6.15 8.04 0.64
N ASP A 390 5.30 7.66 -0.32
CA ASP A 390 5.10 8.42 -1.58
C ASP A 390 3.61 8.69 -1.89
N GLY A 391 2.96 9.57 -1.12
CA GLY A 391 1.72 10.21 -1.60
C GLY A 391 0.51 9.27 -1.79
N GLY A 392 0.36 8.25 -0.94
CA GLY A 392 -0.85 7.44 -0.91
C GLY A 392 -2.10 8.24 -0.53
N MET A 393 -3.28 7.62 -0.65
CA MET A 393 -4.55 8.35 -0.49
C MET A 393 -4.71 8.96 0.92
N LEU A 394 -4.10 8.38 1.96
CA LEU A 394 -4.10 9.01 3.29
C LEU A 394 -3.30 10.33 3.28
N SER A 395 -2.14 10.33 2.63
CA SER A 395 -1.35 11.55 2.39
C SER A 395 -2.16 12.59 1.63
N ILE A 396 -2.84 12.20 0.55
CA ILE A 396 -3.68 13.10 -0.25
C ILE A 396 -4.79 13.74 0.61
N ILE A 397 -5.49 12.93 1.41
CA ILE A 397 -6.55 13.41 2.31
C ILE A 397 -5.98 14.39 3.34
N LEU A 398 -4.84 14.09 3.94
CA LEU A 398 -4.20 14.98 4.91
C LEU A 398 -3.74 16.29 4.26
N SER A 399 -3.06 16.24 3.13
CA SER A 399 -2.62 17.43 2.39
C SER A 399 -3.81 18.34 2.03
N LYS A 400 -4.92 17.75 1.56
CA LYS A 400 -6.18 18.48 1.33
C LYS A 400 -6.72 19.06 2.63
N ALA A 401 -6.72 18.31 3.73
CA ALA A 401 -7.20 18.80 5.02
C ALA A 401 -6.38 20.00 5.53
N PHE A 402 -5.05 19.96 5.43
CA PHE A 402 -4.18 21.07 5.81
C PHE A 402 -4.42 22.31 4.95
N LEU A 403 -4.50 22.13 3.63
CA LEU A 403 -4.78 23.22 2.69
C LEU A 403 -6.14 23.88 2.98
N LEU A 404 -7.19 23.08 3.16
CA LEU A 404 -8.56 23.55 3.39
C LEU A 404 -8.77 24.11 4.80
N ALA A 405 -8.03 23.62 5.79
CA ALA A 405 -8.02 24.22 7.12
C ALA A 405 -7.43 25.65 7.10
N ALA A 406 -6.70 26.05 6.06
CA ALA A 406 -6.18 27.40 5.86
C ALA A 406 -6.68 28.01 4.54
N ASP A 407 -7.97 27.82 4.23
CA ASP A 407 -8.59 28.18 2.93
C ASP A 407 -8.41 29.65 2.50
N THR A 408 -8.29 30.59 3.44
CA THR A 408 -7.99 32.00 3.17
C THR A 408 -6.56 32.27 2.69
N ALA A 409 -5.62 31.36 2.96
CA ALA A 409 -4.23 31.45 2.52
C ALA A 409 -4.01 30.82 1.13
N ILE A 410 -5.03 30.19 0.54
CA ILE A 410 -4.93 29.57 -0.78
C ILE A 410 -4.83 30.65 -1.85
N THR A 411 -3.73 30.67 -2.60
CA THR A 411 -3.49 31.63 -3.69
C THR A 411 -3.73 31.06 -5.09
N ASP A 412 -3.88 29.74 -5.21
CA ASP A 412 -4.04 29.06 -6.51
C ASP A 412 -5.37 29.50 -7.18
N PRO A 413 -5.32 30.14 -8.36
CA PRO A 413 -6.52 30.56 -9.08
C PRO A 413 -7.46 29.42 -9.47
N SER A 414 -6.95 28.21 -9.67
CA SER A 414 -7.76 27.03 -10.00
C SER A 414 -8.65 26.60 -8.83
N ILE A 415 -8.20 26.81 -7.58
CA ILE A 415 -8.93 26.49 -6.36
C ILE A 415 -9.79 27.68 -5.91
N THR A 416 -9.21 28.88 -5.83
CA THR A 416 -9.91 30.07 -5.32
C THR A 416 -11.14 30.48 -6.13
N ARG A 417 -11.19 30.16 -7.44
CA ARG A 417 -12.39 30.37 -8.27
C ARG A 417 -13.54 29.45 -7.87
N GLN A 418 -13.25 28.23 -7.43
CA GLN A 418 -14.24 27.23 -7.02
C GLN A 418 -14.78 27.49 -5.60
N LEU A 419 -14.00 28.17 -4.74
CA LEU A 419 -14.41 28.50 -3.36
C LEU A 419 -15.46 29.62 -3.26
N ARG A 420 -15.70 30.37 -4.34
CA ARG A 420 -16.58 31.53 -4.37
C ARG A 420 -18.05 31.15 -4.34
#